data_AF-A0A0V0JA84-F1
#
_entry.id   AF-A0A0V0JA84-F1
#
_cell.length_a   1.000
_cell.length_b   1.000
_cell.length_c   1.000
_cell.angle_alpha   90.00
_cell.angle_beta   90.00
_cell.angle_gamma   90.00
#
_symmetry.space_group_name_H-M   'P 1'
#
loop_
_entity.id
_entity.type
_entity.pdbx_description
1 polymer ?
#
loop_
_entity_poly.entity_id
_entity_poly.type
_entity_poly.pdbx_seq_one_letter_code
_entity_poly.pdbx_strand_id
1 'polypeptide(L)'
;MTLGPLPSMGIPDDLFLEGKTEANQCLLTITGAHIQVKLHILADRIAIITEPLGAVLDPNEEEEEAAEGAEKQAKKEEDDSAEAKPQKKPPKRVPIELEHLAGRWFTPDELINVLQISGVNLFPRDDSSTRVECLEKNPLTEQWLYEQMALLSPAMSFSWSRWNAECQDPKNIIVCATEHLDEEGPVDEATIGVFSVNRHKVVKLRIKEYAETFDPTPDPKHEFHADFFHMYMEIGSETGKHRVRQID
;
A
#
# COMPACT_ATOMS: atom_id res chain seq x y z
N MET A 1 26.40 1.84 -18.71
CA MET A 1 26.99 1.53 -17.40
C MET A 1 26.51 0.16 -17.00
N THR A 2 27.39 -0.84 -17.01
CA THR A 2 27.09 -2.18 -16.48
C THR A 2 27.03 -2.07 -14.96
N LEU A 3 25.83 -2.14 -14.40
CA LEU A 3 25.63 -2.20 -12.95
C LEU A 3 26.39 -3.41 -12.41
N GLY A 4 27.40 -3.17 -11.57
CA GLY A 4 28.07 -4.23 -10.82
C GLY A 4 27.12 -4.88 -9.80
N PRO A 5 27.54 -5.94 -9.10
CA PRO A 5 26.74 -6.53 -8.04
C PRO A 5 26.36 -5.45 -7.03
N LEU A 6 25.05 -5.32 -6.76
CA LEU A 6 24.51 -4.35 -5.83
C LEU A 6 25.18 -4.50 -4.45
N PRO A 7 25.36 -3.39 -3.70
CA PRO A 7 25.80 -3.48 -2.32
C PRO A 7 24.85 -4.43 -1.56
N SER A 8 25.42 -5.27 -0.70
CA SER A 8 24.68 -6.27 0.07
C SER A 8 23.80 -5.58 1.13
N MET A 9 22.71 -4.96 0.68
CA MET A 9 21.68 -4.41 1.54
C MET A 9 20.64 -5.49 1.82
N GLY A 10 19.96 -5.36 2.96
CA GLY A 10 18.99 -6.33 3.47
C GLY A 10 19.60 -7.53 4.18
N ILE A 11 18.82 -8.12 5.07
CA ILE A 11 19.18 -9.28 5.89
C ILE A 11 18.55 -10.53 5.25
N PRO A 12 19.28 -11.66 5.10
CA PRO A 12 18.70 -12.91 4.62
C PRO A 12 17.52 -13.38 5.48
N ASP A 13 16.53 -14.01 4.86
CA ASP A 13 15.32 -14.51 5.53
C ASP A 13 15.62 -15.38 6.75
N ASP A 14 16.55 -16.33 6.62
CA ASP A 14 16.93 -17.26 7.69
C ASP A 14 17.39 -16.53 8.96
N LEU A 15 18.11 -15.42 8.79
CA LEU A 15 18.67 -14.64 9.89
C LEU A 15 17.64 -13.68 10.49
N PHE A 16 16.75 -13.09 9.68
CA PHE A 16 15.75 -12.16 10.18
C PHE A 16 14.58 -12.87 10.89
N LEU A 17 14.24 -14.08 10.46
CA LEU A 17 13.17 -14.89 11.05
C LEU A 17 13.64 -15.68 12.27
N GLU A 18 14.95 -15.77 12.52
CA GLU A 18 15.50 -16.43 13.70
C GLU A 18 14.93 -15.84 15.00
N GLY A 19 14.28 -16.69 15.81
CA GLY A 19 13.71 -16.31 17.10
C GLY A 19 12.35 -15.60 17.06
N LYS A 20 11.73 -15.44 15.88
CA LYS A 20 10.36 -14.90 15.75
C LYS A 20 9.34 -16.02 15.71
N THR A 21 8.62 -16.22 16.82
CA THR A 21 7.59 -17.27 16.95
C THR A 21 6.18 -16.79 16.65
N GLU A 22 5.91 -15.49 16.81
CA GLU A 22 4.61 -14.87 16.51
C GLU A 22 4.85 -13.54 15.80
N ALA A 23 4.20 -13.36 14.65
CA ALA A 23 4.50 -12.23 13.79
C ALA A 23 3.28 -11.89 12.93
N ASN A 24 2.81 -10.64 13.00
CA ASN A 24 1.74 -10.13 12.15
C ASN A 24 2.32 -9.96 10.73
N GLN A 25 2.06 -10.94 9.87
CA GLN A 25 2.49 -10.93 8.48
C GLN A 25 1.39 -10.31 7.63
N CYS A 26 1.74 -9.31 6.82
CA CYS A 26 0.86 -8.75 5.81
C CYS A 26 1.44 -9.04 4.42
N LEU A 27 0.60 -9.59 3.53
CA LEU A 27 0.93 -9.79 2.12
C LEU A 27 0.32 -8.66 1.31
N LEU A 28 1.17 -7.78 0.77
CA LEU A 28 0.73 -6.76 -0.19
C LEU A 28 1.00 -7.25 -1.61
N THR A 29 -0.06 -7.38 -2.41
CA THR A 29 0.06 -7.71 -3.84
C THR A 29 -0.28 -6.48 -4.67
N ILE A 30 0.70 -5.96 -5.40
CA ILE A 30 0.50 -4.87 -6.34
C ILE A 30 0.34 -5.48 -7.74
N THR A 31 -0.86 -5.38 -8.31
CA THR A 31 -1.17 -5.85 -9.67
C THR A 31 -1.31 -4.66 -10.62
N GLY A 32 -0.39 -4.55 -11.58
CA GLY A 32 -0.50 -3.65 -12.74
C GLY A 32 -0.46 -4.43 -14.05
N ALA A 33 -0.72 -3.77 -15.17
CA ALA A 33 -0.84 -4.38 -16.50
C ALA A 33 0.35 -5.27 -16.93
N HIS A 34 1.52 -5.15 -16.30
CA HIS A 34 2.73 -5.91 -16.64
C HIS A 34 3.62 -6.36 -15.48
N ILE A 35 3.28 -6.04 -14.22
CA ILE A 35 4.12 -6.39 -13.05
C ILE A 35 3.22 -6.81 -11.89
N GLN A 36 3.49 -8.00 -11.34
CA GLN A 36 2.95 -8.47 -10.06
C GLN A 36 4.10 -8.51 -9.05
N VAL A 37 4.02 -7.69 -8.00
CA VAL A 37 4.96 -7.75 -6.88
C VAL A 37 4.22 -8.23 -5.65
N LYS A 38 4.71 -9.30 -5.04
CA LYS A 38 4.25 -9.78 -3.74
C LYS A 38 5.24 -9.33 -2.67
N LEU A 39 4.76 -8.65 -1.64
CA LEU A 39 5.59 -8.17 -0.54
C LEU A 39 5.13 -8.79 0.78
N HIS A 40 6.06 -9.33 1.55
CA HIS A 40 5.84 -9.65 2.96
C HIS A 40 6.29 -8.49 3.83
N ILE A 41 5.40 -8.00 4.69
CA ILE A 41 5.71 -6.99 5.68
C ILE A 41 5.70 -7.65 7.05
N LEU A 42 6.78 -7.46 7.80
CA LEU A 42 6.94 -7.97 9.15
C LEU A 42 7.65 -6.94 10.03
N ALA A 43 6.93 -6.44 11.04
CA ALA A 43 7.37 -5.33 11.88
C ALA A 43 7.77 -4.11 11.00
N ASP A 44 9.02 -3.68 11.07
CA ASP A 44 9.59 -2.55 10.34
C ASP A 44 10.30 -2.97 9.04
N ARG A 45 10.14 -4.22 8.59
CA ARG A 45 10.84 -4.73 7.41
C ARG A 45 9.91 -5.33 6.36
N ILE A 46 10.40 -5.29 5.12
CA ILE A 46 9.70 -5.69 3.91
C ILE A 46 10.60 -6.63 3.10
N ALA A 47 10.04 -7.73 2.61
CA ALA A 47 10.70 -8.67 1.70
C ALA A 47 9.90 -8.82 0.41
N ILE A 48 10.59 -8.88 -0.74
CA ILE A 48 9.99 -9.18 -2.04
C ILE A 48 9.93 -10.69 -2.22
N ILE A 49 8.75 -11.20 -2.61
CA ILE A 49 8.51 -12.61 -2.87
C ILE A 49 8.34 -12.81 -4.37
N THR A 50 9.14 -13.70 -4.92
CA THR A 50 9.11 -14.14 -6.31
C THR A 50 8.56 -15.56 -6.39
N GLU A 51 7.32 -15.79 -5.97
CA GLU A 51 6.67 -17.06 -6.32
C GLU A 51 6.38 -17.12 -7.83
N PRO A 52 6.47 -18.30 -8.46
CA PRO A 52 6.96 -18.41 -9.83
C PRO A 52 5.92 -18.00 -10.87
N LEU A 53 6.42 -17.33 -11.90
CA LEU A 53 5.74 -17.02 -13.14
C LEU A 53 5.52 -18.32 -13.95
N GLY A 54 4.53 -19.13 -13.57
CA GLY A 54 4.11 -20.30 -14.33
C GLY A 54 3.32 -20.02 -15.61
N ALA A 55 3.45 -18.82 -16.21
CA ALA A 55 2.55 -18.37 -17.28
C ALA A 55 3.21 -17.48 -18.34
N VAL A 56 4.45 -17.78 -18.73
CA VAL A 56 4.95 -17.36 -20.04
C VAL A 56 5.41 -18.62 -20.78
N LEU A 57 4.42 -19.43 -21.17
CA LEU A 57 4.52 -20.13 -22.44
C LEU A 57 4.45 -19.03 -23.49
N ASP A 58 5.57 -18.69 -24.11
CA ASP A 58 5.59 -17.86 -25.31
C ASP A 58 4.79 -18.61 -26.39
N PRO A 59 3.61 -18.15 -26.82
CA PRO A 59 2.80 -18.86 -27.82
C PRO A 59 3.45 -18.85 -29.21
N ASN A 60 4.53 -18.11 -29.39
CA ASN A 60 5.20 -17.91 -30.67
C ASN A 60 6.38 -18.87 -30.90
N GLU A 61 6.81 -19.66 -29.90
CA GLU A 61 7.83 -20.70 -30.13
C GLU A 61 7.23 -21.97 -30.78
N GLU A 62 5.90 -22.18 -30.70
CA GLU A 62 5.24 -23.35 -31.30
C GLU A 62 5.06 -23.23 -32.83
N GLU A 63 5.06 -22.02 -33.40
CA GLU A 63 4.89 -21.83 -34.85
C GLU A 63 6.20 -21.97 -35.64
N GLU A 64 7.37 -21.66 -35.06
CA GLU A 64 8.66 -21.86 -35.74
C GLU A 64 9.13 -23.32 -35.71
N GLU A 65 8.88 -24.08 -34.63
CA GLU A 65 9.27 -25.50 -34.57
C GLU A 65 8.36 -26.42 -35.42
N ALA A 66 7.10 -26.04 -35.66
CA ALA A 66 6.22 -26.78 -36.57
C ALA A 66 6.62 -26.60 -38.05
N ALA A 67 7.22 -25.45 -38.41
CA ALA A 67 7.68 -25.18 -39.77
C ALA A 67 9.01 -25.89 -40.10
N GLU A 68 9.96 -25.94 -39.16
CA GLU A 68 11.24 -26.68 -39.37
C GLU A 68 11.07 -28.20 -39.33
N GLY A 69 10.05 -28.72 -38.65
CA GLY A 69 9.73 -30.15 -38.60
C GLY A 69 9.15 -30.70 -39.90
N ALA A 70 8.44 -29.87 -40.68
CA ALA A 70 7.81 -30.27 -41.94
C ALA A 70 8.83 -30.35 -43.11
N GLU A 71 9.88 -29.53 -43.09
CA GLU A 71 10.87 -29.49 -44.19
C GLU A 71 11.95 -30.59 -44.09
N LYS A 72 12.11 -31.22 -42.91
CA LYS A 72 13.08 -32.32 -42.69
C LYS A 72 12.49 -33.72 -42.85
N GLN A 73 11.22 -33.87 -43.23
CA GLN A 73 10.62 -35.17 -43.58
C GLN A 73 10.74 -35.57 -45.06
N ALA A 74 11.37 -34.75 -45.92
CA ALA A 74 11.50 -35.07 -47.34
C ALA A 74 12.86 -35.68 -47.76
N LYS A 75 13.86 -35.84 -46.88
CA LYS A 75 15.15 -36.46 -47.25
C LYS A 75 15.74 -37.31 -46.12
N LYS A 76 15.40 -38.60 -46.10
CA LYS A 76 16.16 -39.64 -45.38
C LYS A 76 16.07 -41.00 -46.12
N GLU A 77 16.84 -41.12 -47.18
CA GLU A 77 17.61 -42.33 -47.54
C GLU A 77 19.05 -41.79 -47.56
N GLU A 78 20.05 -42.28 -46.84
CA GLU A 78 20.45 -43.64 -46.53
C GLU A 78 21.54 -43.55 -45.43
N ASP A 79 21.81 -44.67 -44.79
CA ASP A 79 23.09 -45.04 -44.18
C ASP A 79 23.41 -44.70 -42.70
N ASP A 80 24.30 -45.55 -42.19
CA ASP A 80 24.32 -46.25 -40.91
C ASP A 80 25.20 -45.59 -39.83
N SER A 81 25.02 -46.07 -38.59
CA SER A 81 25.94 -46.07 -37.45
C SER A 81 26.00 -44.92 -36.42
N ALA A 82 26.08 -45.38 -35.16
CA ALA A 82 26.50 -44.73 -33.90
C ALA A 82 25.48 -43.89 -33.12
N GLU A 83 24.94 -44.51 -32.06
CA GLU A 83 24.24 -43.88 -30.95
C GLU A 83 25.09 -42.80 -30.25
N ALA A 84 24.57 -41.57 -30.22
CA ALA A 84 24.84 -40.60 -29.17
C ALA A 84 23.53 -39.88 -28.83
N LYS A 85 22.97 -40.14 -27.64
CA LYS A 85 21.76 -39.45 -27.16
C LYS A 85 22.06 -37.95 -27.02
N PRO A 86 21.29 -37.05 -27.67
CA PRO A 86 21.47 -35.62 -27.44
C PRO A 86 20.99 -35.26 -26.03
N GLN A 87 21.91 -34.78 -25.20
CA GLN A 87 21.58 -34.18 -23.91
C GLN A 87 20.75 -32.92 -24.16
N LYS A 88 19.49 -32.91 -23.74
CA LYS A 88 18.65 -31.71 -23.70
C LYS A 88 19.35 -30.67 -22.82
N LYS A 89 19.80 -29.56 -23.42
CA LYS A 89 20.22 -28.37 -22.66
C LYS A 89 19.01 -27.87 -21.86
N PRO A 90 19.15 -27.53 -20.57
CA PRO A 90 18.04 -26.99 -19.81
C PRO A 90 17.56 -25.67 -20.43
N PRO A 91 16.26 -25.38 -20.40
CA PRO A 91 15.70 -24.16 -20.97
C PRO A 91 16.33 -22.94 -20.28
N LYS A 92 16.74 -21.94 -21.07
CA LYS A 92 17.24 -20.66 -20.56
C LYS A 92 16.10 -19.99 -19.81
N ARG A 93 16.22 -19.87 -18.49
CA ARG A 93 15.29 -19.09 -17.67
C ARG A 93 15.44 -17.62 -18.06
N VAL A 94 14.33 -16.97 -18.43
CA VAL A 94 14.27 -15.52 -18.54
C VAL A 94 14.48 -14.96 -17.12
N PRO A 95 15.45 -14.07 -16.89
CA PRO A 95 15.67 -13.51 -15.56
C PRO A 95 14.40 -12.82 -15.09
N ILE A 96 13.92 -13.16 -13.88
CA ILE A 96 12.79 -12.46 -13.29
C ILE A 96 13.32 -11.09 -12.85
N GLU A 97 12.68 -10.02 -13.31
CA GLU A 97 13.01 -8.65 -12.89
C GLU A 97 12.99 -8.60 -11.35
N LEU A 98 14.10 -8.12 -10.74
CA LEU A 98 14.31 -8.03 -9.28
C LEU A 98 14.59 -9.36 -8.53
N GLU A 99 14.88 -10.47 -9.21
CA GLU A 99 15.23 -11.75 -8.55
C GLU A 99 16.38 -11.62 -7.54
N HIS A 100 17.34 -10.73 -7.80
CA HIS A 100 18.46 -10.45 -6.90
C HIS A 100 18.06 -9.81 -5.56
N LEU A 101 16.81 -9.37 -5.42
CA LEU A 101 16.25 -8.77 -4.21
C LEU A 101 15.37 -9.74 -3.41
N ALA A 102 14.96 -10.85 -4.02
CA ALA A 102 14.11 -11.83 -3.38
C ALA A 102 14.82 -12.53 -2.21
N GLY A 103 14.06 -12.91 -1.18
CA GLY A 103 14.57 -13.60 0.00
C GLY A 103 15.45 -12.76 0.92
N ARG A 104 15.27 -11.44 0.87
CA ARG A 104 15.94 -10.47 1.75
C ARG A 104 14.93 -9.54 2.38
N TRP A 105 15.18 -9.20 3.65
CA TRP A 105 14.42 -8.22 4.41
C TRP A 105 15.11 -6.88 4.44
N PHE A 106 14.38 -5.86 4.02
CA PHE A 106 14.83 -4.47 3.95
C PHE A 106 14.00 -3.60 4.88
N THR A 107 14.59 -2.57 5.47
CA THR A 107 13.78 -1.43 5.96
C THR A 107 13.12 -0.72 4.75
N PRO A 108 12.06 0.09 4.95
CA PRO A 108 11.45 0.83 3.85
C PRO A 108 12.47 1.67 3.05
N ASP A 109 13.38 2.36 3.74
CA ASP A 109 14.42 3.17 3.10
C ASP A 109 15.43 2.33 2.32
N GLU A 110 15.85 1.19 2.87
CA GLU A 110 16.72 0.24 2.18
C GLU A 110 16.03 -0.29 0.91
N LEU A 111 14.76 -0.66 1.00
CA LEU A 111 13.99 -1.18 -0.13
C LEU A 111 13.85 -0.13 -1.24
N ILE A 112 13.50 1.11 -0.88
CA ILE A 112 13.39 2.24 -1.83
C ILE A 112 14.70 2.43 -2.58
N ASN A 113 15.82 2.49 -1.85
CA ASN A 113 17.15 2.67 -2.44
C ASN A 113 17.49 1.53 -3.40
N VAL A 114 17.29 0.27 -3.00
CA VAL A 114 17.66 -0.87 -3.83
C VAL A 114 16.78 -0.99 -5.08
N LEU A 115 15.48 -0.70 -4.95
CA LEU A 115 14.57 -0.62 -6.10
C LEU A 115 15.00 0.50 -7.08
N GLN A 116 15.34 1.68 -6.57
CA GLN A 116 15.83 2.78 -7.40
C GLN A 116 17.13 2.44 -8.13
N ILE A 117 18.11 1.82 -7.45
CA ILE A 117 19.37 1.38 -8.08
C ILE A 117 19.12 0.28 -9.11
N SER A 118 18.11 -0.57 -8.87
CA SER A 118 17.65 -1.59 -9.82
C SER A 118 16.87 -1.01 -11.01
N GLY A 119 16.74 0.32 -11.11
CA GLY A 119 16.08 1.00 -12.22
C GLY A 119 14.56 1.14 -12.08
N VAL A 120 14.00 0.79 -10.91
CA VAL A 120 12.58 0.96 -10.62
C VAL A 120 12.30 2.43 -10.31
N ASN A 121 11.46 3.05 -11.12
CA ASN A 121 11.01 4.41 -10.87
C ASN A 121 9.95 4.42 -9.78
N LEU A 122 10.35 4.83 -8.56
CA LEU A 122 9.44 5.03 -7.45
C LEU A 122 8.90 6.46 -7.45
N PHE A 123 7.59 6.58 -7.27
CA PHE A 123 6.87 7.83 -7.13
C PHE A 123 5.97 7.73 -5.90
N PRO A 124 5.89 8.78 -5.05
CA PRO A 124 6.46 10.11 -5.20
C PRO A 124 7.97 10.18 -4.88
N ARG A 125 8.73 10.91 -5.71
CA ARG A 125 10.12 11.39 -5.45
C ARG A 125 10.14 12.57 -4.48
N ASP A 126 11.31 12.94 -3.95
CA ASP A 126 11.49 14.10 -3.08
C ASP A 126 10.94 15.41 -3.64
N ASP A 127 11.04 15.63 -4.96
CA ASP A 127 10.51 16.81 -5.64
C ASP A 127 9.02 16.69 -6.01
N SER A 128 8.35 15.59 -5.64
CA SER A 128 6.96 15.36 -6.03
C SER A 128 5.99 16.31 -5.37
N SER A 129 6.35 16.94 -4.24
CA SER A 129 5.57 18.05 -3.68
C SER A 129 5.43 19.24 -4.65
N THR A 130 6.31 19.35 -5.66
CA THR A 130 6.20 20.36 -6.73
C THR A 130 5.36 19.90 -7.92
N ARG A 131 5.02 18.61 -7.99
CA ARG A 131 4.34 17.97 -9.13
C ARG A 131 2.99 17.34 -8.76
N VAL A 132 2.76 17.16 -7.47
CA VAL A 132 1.55 16.60 -6.86
C VAL A 132 1.09 17.63 -5.84
N GLU A 133 -0.21 17.88 -5.80
CA GLU A 133 -0.82 18.62 -4.69
C GLU A 133 -0.70 17.80 -3.42
N CYS A 134 0.44 17.94 -2.73
CA CYS A 134 0.61 17.43 -1.38
C CYS A 134 0.04 18.46 -0.42
N LEU A 135 -1.04 18.10 0.26
CA LEU A 135 -1.60 18.93 1.32
C LEU A 135 -0.71 18.79 2.56
N GLU A 136 0.30 19.65 2.67
CA GLU A 136 1.20 19.66 3.82
C GLU A 136 0.42 20.09 5.07
N LYS A 137 0.21 19.14 5.98
CA LYS A 137 -0.42 19.37 7.29
C LYS A 137 0.65 19.35 8.37
N ASN A 138 0.35 20.00 9.49
CA ASN A 138 1.25 20.03 10.64
C ASN A 138 1.41 18.60 11.20
N PRO A 139 2.62 18.02 11.19
CA PRO A 139 2.81 16.61 11.58
C PRO A 139 2.40 16.30 13.02
N LEU A 140 2.55 17.28 13.92
CA LEU A 140 2.16 17.10 15.33
C LEU A 140 0.63 17.12 15.51
N THR A 141 -0.08 17.94 14.72
CA THR A 141 -1.55 17.90 14.70
C THR A 141 -2.04 16.59 14.10
N GLU A 142 -1.39 16.12 13.03
CA GLU A 142 -1.76 14.88 12.34
C GLU A 142 -1.55 13.66 13.22
N GLN A 143 -0.37 13.52 13.83
CA GLN A 143 -0.09 12.43 14.76
C GLN A 143 -1.11 12.41 15.92
N TRP A 144 -1.35 13.56 16.54
CA TRP A 144 -2.31 13.66 17.64
C TRP A 144 -3.73 13.30 17.21
N LEU A 145 -4.15 13.75 16.02
CA LEU A 145 -5.44 13.38 15.45
C LEU A 145 -5.54 11.86 15.22
N TYR A 146 -4.50 11.22 14.68
CA TYR A 146 -4.49 9.76 14.51
C TYR A 146 -4.59 9.01 15.84
N GLU A 147 -3.94 9.49 16.90
CA GLU A 147 -4.08 8.91 18.24
C GLU A 147 -5.52 9.00 18.76
N GLN A 148 -6.19 10.14 18.56
CA GLN A 148 -7.60 10.30 18.93
C GLN A 148 -8.54 9.43 18.06
N MET A 149 -8.26 9.33 16.76
CA MET A 149 -9.01 8.45 15.85
C MET A 149 -8.86 6.98 16.25
N ALA A 150 -7.65 6.56 16.64
CA ALA A 150 -7.40 5.20 17.12
C ALA A 150 -8.23 4.91 18.39
N LEU A 151 -8.23 5.85 19.35
CA LEU A 151 -9.02 5.72 20.58
C LEU A 151 -10.53 5.59 20.31
N LEU A 152 -11.05 6.30 19.29
CA LEU A 152 -12.48 6.29 18.95
C LEU A 152 -12.85 5.25 17.90
N SER A 153 -11.88 4.54 17.32
CA SER A 153 -12.09 3.59 16.22
C SER A 153 -13.15 2.50 16.50
N PRO A 154 -13.40 2.04 17.74
CA PRO A 154 -14.44 1.05 17.99
C PRO A 154 -15.88 1.59 17.92
N ALA A 155 -16.03 2.92 17.89
CA ALA A 155 -17.34 3.58 17.88
C ALA A 155 -17.55 4.53 16.70
N MET A 156 -16.47 5.04 16.11
CA MET A 156 -16.53 6.00 15.02
C MET A 156 -15.81 5.51 13.77
N SER A 157 -16.39 5.83 12.63
CA SER A 157 -15.74 5.74 11.34
C SER A 157 -15.21 7.11 10.94
N PHE A 158 -14.00 7.13 10.38
CA PHE A 158 -13.32 8.34 9.94
C PHE A 158 -12.94 8.23 8.47
N SER A 159 -13.03 9.34 7.74
CA SER A 159 -12.51 9.46 6.40
C SER A 159 -11.87 10.81 6.17
N TRP A 160 -11.00 10.86 5.17
CA TRP A 160 -10.45 12.11 4.68
C TRP A 160 -11.57 12.98 4.08
N SER A 161 -11.42 14.29 4.18
CA SER A 161 -12.34 15.27 3.60
C SER A 161 -11.69 16.03 2.45
N ARG A 162 -12.42 16.20 1.35
CA ARG A 162 -12.04 17.02 0.19
C ARG A 162 -11.74 18.46 0.55
N TRP A 163 -12.33 18.94 1.64
CA TRP A 163 -12.15 20.30 2.14
C TRP A 163 -10.74 20.59 2.63
N ASN A 164 -9.88 19.57 2.81
CA ASN A 164 -8.47 19.82 3.08
C ASN A 164 -7.76 20.59 1.96
N ALA A 165 -8.20 20.42 0.70
CA ALA A 165 -7.65 21.15 -0.45
C ALA A 165 -8.07 22.63 -0.44
N GLU A 166 -9.32 22.91 -0.07
CA GLU A 166 -9.88 24.26 -0.06
C GLU A 166 -9.51 25.06 1.19
N CYS A 167 -9.34 24.40 2.34
CA CYS A 167 -9.02 25.06 3.61
C CYS A 167 -7.67 25.79 3.56
N GLN A 168 -6.71 25.30 2.76
CA GLN A 168 -5.36 25.86 2.54
C GLN A 168 -4.57 26.24 3.83
N ASP A 169 -5.00 25.74 4.99
CA ASP A 169 -4.33 25.96 6.28
C ASP A 169 -3.63 24.67 6.71
N PRO A 170 -2.29 24.67 6.84
CA PRO A 170 -1.53 23.52 7.32
C PRO A 170 -1.85 23.13 8.78
N LYS A 171 -2.34 24.06 9.60
CA LYS A 171 -2.61 23.82 11.03
C LYS A 171 -3.95 23.18 11.29
N ASN A 172 -4.89 23.31 10.35
CA ASN A 172 -6.22 22.74 10.43
C ASN A 172 -6.32 21.51 9.52
N ILE A 173 -6.70 20.38 10.11
CA ILE A 173 -6.99 19.14 9.39
C ILE A 173 -8.50 19.00 9.37
N ILE A 174 -9.07 18.82 8.18
CA ILE A 174 -10.50 18.59 8.03
C ILE A 174 -10.72 17.08 7.90
N VAL A 175 -11.63 16.53 8.71
CA VAL A 175 -11.96 15.10 8.64
C VAL A 175 -13.45 14.91 8.61
N CYS A 176 -13.87 13.85 7.93
CA CYS A 176 -15.22 13.34 7.98
C CYS A 176 -15.28 12.28 9.08
N ALA A 177 -16.31 12.35 9.91
CA ALA A 177 -16.52 11.34 10.94
C ALA A 177 -18.01 11.12 11.17
N THR A 178 -18.35 9.90 11.56
CA THR A 178 -19.69 9.56 12.05
C THR A 178 -19.60 8.38 13.01
N GLU A 179 -20.61 8.25 13.85
CA GLU A 179 -20.75 7.07 14.69
C GLU A 179 -21.14 5.88 13.80
N HIS A 180 -20.45 4.76 13.98
CA HIS A 180 -20.67 3.54 13.21
C HIS A 180 -20.45 2.33 14.13
N LEU A 181 -21.56 1.81 14.67
CA LEU A 181 -21.57 0.76 15.68
C LEU A 181 -22.06 -0.55 15.09
N ASP A 182 -21.18 -1.55 15.00
CA ASP A 182 -21.50 -2.94 14.64
C ASP A 182 -22.35 -3.11 13.37
N GLU A 183 -22.31 -2.13 12.47
CA GLU A 183 -22.93 -2.21 11.17
C GLU A 183 -21.95 -2.89 10.21
N GLU A 184 -22.31 -4.07 9.71
CA GLU A 184 -21.55 -4.77 8.65
C GLU A 184 -21.63 -4.04 7.29
N GLY A 185 -22.43 -2.97 7.21
CA GLY A 185 -22.69 -2.19 6.01
C GLY A 185 -21.76 -1.00 5.80
N PRO A 186 -21.84 -0.34 4.62
CA PRO A 186 -21.17 0.93 4.39
C PRO A 186 -21.82 2.03 5.24
N VAL A 187 -21.00 2.99 5.66
CA VAL A 187 -21.43 4.18 6.39
C VAL A 187 -22.48 4.97 5.59
N ASP A 188 -23.59 5.37 6.24
CA ASP A 188 -24.57 6.28 5.64
C ASP A 188 -23.98 7.69 5.47
N GLU A 189 -23.81 8.10 4.21
CA GLU A 189 -23.30 9.41 3.82
C GLU A 189 -24.10 10.58 4.42
N ALA A 190 -25.40 10.40 4.68
CA ALA A 190 -26.24 11.44 5.26
C ALA A 190 -25.82 11.78 6.71
N THR A 191 -25.31 10.78 7.44
CA THR A 191 -24.88 10.91 8.84
C THR A 191 -23.51 11.53 9.00
N ILE A 192 -22.68 11.51 7.94
CA ILE A 192 -21.32 12.04 7.97
C ILE A 192 -21.33 13.53 8.36
N GLY A 193 -20.56 13.83 9.41
CA GLY A 193 -20.21 15.18 9.83
C GLY A 193 -18.83 15.57 9.33
N VAL A 194 -18.63 16.85 9.08
CA VAL A 194 -17.32 17.43 8.74
C VAL A 194 -16.78 18.16 9.96
N PHE A 195 -15.53 17.89 10.33
CA PHE A 195 -14.88 18.43 11.52
C PHE A 195 -13.57 19.11 11.15
N SER A 196 -13.32 20.28 11.75
CA SER A 196 -12.04 20.98 11.67
C SER A 196 -11.27 20.76 12.97
N VAL A 197 -10.03 20.31 12.84
CA VAL A 197 -9.16 19.93 13.95
C VAL A 197 -7.84 20.66 13.89
N ASN A 198 -7.45 21.25 15.02
CA ASN A 198 -6.11 21.74 15.27
C ASN A 198 -5.67 21.38 16.69
N ARG A 199 -4.44 21.75 17.07
CA ARG A 199 -3.86 21.43 18.39
C ARG A 199 -4.63 22.00 19.60
N HIS A 200 -5.56 22.94 19.38
CA HIS A 200 -6.27 23.61 20.46
C HIS A 200 -7.73 23.18 20.56
N LYS A 201 -8.33 22.76 19.44
CA LYS A 201 -9.75 22.45 19.40
C LYS A 201 -10.15 21.57 18.23
N VAL A 202 -11.24 20.87 18.46
CA VAL A 202 -12.09 20.19 17.47
C VAL A 202 -13.40 20.93 17.36
N VAL A 203 -13.84 21.20 16.13
CA VAL A 203 -15.08 21.91 15.84
C VAL A 203 -15.83 21.20 14.74
N LYS A 204 -17.10 20.87 14.97
CA LYS A 204 -17.99 20.41 13.91
C LYS A 204 -18.38 21.59 13.01
N LEU A 205 -18.19 21.44 11.71
CA LEU A 205 -18.55 22.45 10.73
C LEU A 205 -20.02 22.29 10.32
N ARG A 206 -20.66 23.39 9.92
CA ARG A 206 -22.02 23.38 9.38
C ARG A 206 -22.12 22.69 8.02
N ILE A 207 -21.01 22.65 7.27
CA ILE A 207 -20.97 22.10 5.92
C ILE A 207 -21.05 20.59 5.89
N LYS A 208 -21.53 20.09 4.75
CA LYS A 208 -21.50 18.68 4.38
C LYS A 208 -20.33 18.45 3.42
N GLU A 209 -19.88 17.20 3.32
CA GLU A 209 -18.76 16.82 2.46
C GLU A 209 -19.00 17.17 0.99
N TYR A 210 -20.22 16.95 0.51
CA TYR A 210 -20.63 17.19 -0.87
C TYR A 210 -21.26 18.56 -1.12
N ALA A 211 -21.05 19.54 -0.23
CA ALA A 211 -21.48 20.92 -0.50
C ALA A 211 -20.69 21.53 -1.66
N GLU A 212 -21.27 22.51 -2.35
CA GLU A 212 -20.65 23.17 -3.51
C GLU A 212 -19.44 24.02 -3.11
N THR A 213 -19.54 24.74 -1.99
CA THR A 213 -18.53 25.68 -1.53
C THR A 213 -18.05 25.35 -0.13
N PHE A 214 -16.76 25.59 0.11
CA PHE A 214 -16.18 25.44 1.44
C PHE A 214 -16.68 26.58 2.34
N ASP A 215 -17.18 26.21 3.52
CA ASP A 215 -17.58 27.16 4.55
C ASP A 215 -17.04 26.67 5.92
N PRO A 216 -16.03 27.36 6.49
CA PRO A 216 -15.41 26.96 7.75
C PRO A 216 -16.24 27.34 8.98
N THR A 217 -17.49 27.79 8.81
CA THR A 217 -18.34 28.21 9.93
C THR A 217 -18.68 27.01 10.83
N PRO A 218 -18.47 27.13 12.16
CA PRO A 218 -18.90 26.12 13.13
C PRO A 218 -20.41 25.86 13.08
N ASP A 219 -20.80 24.63 13.38
CA ASP A 219 -22.21 24.29 13.63
C ASP A 219 -22.67 25.01 14.91
N PRO A 220 -23.69 25.88 14.87
CA PRO A 220 -24.15 26.62 16.05
C PRO A 220 -24.69 25.73 17.17
N LYS A 221 -25.00 24.46 16.89
CA LYS A 221 -25.48 23.50 17.90
C LYS A 221 -24.37 22.91 18.75
N HIS A 222 -23.13 22.96 18.28
CA HIS A 222 -22.00 22.30 18.90
C HIS A 222 -20.90 23.32 19.17
N GLU A 223 -20.49 23.44 20.44
CA GLU A 223 -19.35 24.28 20.79
C GLU A 223 -18.04 23.66 20.30
N PHE A 224 -16.93 24.37 20.51
CA PHE A 224 -15.63 23.77 20.30
C PHE A 224 -15.28 22.85 21.47
N HIS A 225 -14.56 21.77 21.19
CA HIS A 225 -14.07 20.84 22.20
C HIS A 225 -12.55 20.81 22.18
N ALA A 226 -11.94 20.40 23.29
CA ALA A 226 -10.48 20.29 23.38
C ALA A 226 -9.92 19.26 22.38
N ASP A 227 -10.61 18.13 22.24
CA ASP A 227 -10.24 17.03 21.36
C ASP A 227 -11.46 16.23 20.88
N PHE A 228 -11.21 15.23 20.05
CA PHE A 228 -12.23 14.37 19.47
C PHE A 228 -12.93 13.51 20.52
N PHE A 229 -12.21 13.05 21.55
CA PHE A 229 -12.78 12.25 22.63
C PHE A 229 -13.81 13.05 23.43
N HIS A 230 -13.47 14.28 23.87
CA HIS A 230 -14.36 15.16 24.61
C HIS A 230 -15.60 15.52 23.79
N MET A 231 -15.42 15.80 22.49
CA MET A 231 -16.54 16.01 21.58
C MET A 231 -17.44 14.77 21.53
N TYR A 232 -16.86 13.58 21.33
CA TYR A 232 -17.63 12.34 21.21
C TYR A 232 -18.37 11.98 22.51
N MET A 233 -17.78 12.24 23.67
CA MET A 233 -18.45 12.06 24.97
C MET A 233 -19.70 12.94 25.13
N GLU A 234 -19.78 14.07 24.42
CA GLU A 234 -20.97 14.91 24.37
C GLU A 234 -21.98 14.41 23.33
N ILE A 235 -21.55 14.20 22.08
CA ILE A 235 -22.46 14.00 20.95
C ILE A 235 -22.80 12.53 20.63
N GLY A 236 -21.98 11.58 21.09
CA GLY A 236 -22.12 10.16 20.77
C GLY A 236 -23.35 9.51 21.42
N SER A 237 -23.72 8.33 20.96
CA SER A 237 -24.72 7.52 21.64
C SER A 237 -24.18 6.91 22.93
N GLU A 238 -25.07 6.55 23.86
CA GLU A 238 -24.66 5.91 25.11
C GLU A 238 -23.99 4.55 24.89
N THR A 239 -24.42 3.82 23.86
CA THR A 239 -23.82 2.55 23.44
C THR A 239 -22.38 2.72 22.98
N GLY A 240 -22.11 3.71 22.12
CA GLY A 240 -20.76 3.94 21.64
C GLY A 240 -19.85 4.55 22.69
N LYS A 241 -20.35 5.45 23.56
CA LYS A 241 -19.62 5.94 24.74
C LYS A 241 -19.22 4.82 25.68
N HIS A 242 -20.13 3.87 25.91
CA HIS A 242 -19.83 2.71 26.75
C HIS A 242 -18.69 1.87 26.17
N ARG A 243 -18.70 1.63 24.85
CA ARG A 243 -17.64 0.89 24.17
C ARG A 243 -16.30 1.61 24.25
N VAL A 244 -16.26 2.91 23.99
CA VAL A 244 -15.00 3.69 24.08
C VAL A 244 -14.42 3.65 25.51
N ARG A 245 -15.25 3.72 26.54
CA ARG A 245 -14.81 3.67 27.95
C ARG A 245 -14.30 2.30 28.40
N GLN A 246 -14.56 1.24 27.64
CA GLN A 246 -14.10 -0.12 27.93
C GLN A 246 -12.78 -0.46 27.23
N ILE A 247 -12.22 0.47 26.46
CA ILE A 247 -10.89 0.33 25.86
C ILE A 247 -9.87 0.59 26.96
N ASP A 248 -9.19 -0.47 27.41
CA ASP A 248 -8.05 -0.44 28.35
C ASP A 248 -6.78 0.14 27.69
#